data_AF-A0AAW3V1P0-F1
#
_entry.id   AF-A0AAW3V1P0-F1
#
_cell.length_a   1.000
_cell.length_b   1.000
_cell.length_c   1.000
_cell.angle_alpha   90.00
_cell.angle_beta   90.00
_cell.angle_gamma   90.00
#
_symmetry.space_group_name_H-M   'P 1'
#
loop_
_entity.id
_entity.type
_entity.pdbx_description
1 polymer ?
#
loop_
_entity_poly.entity_id
_entity_poly.type
_entity_poly.pdbx_seq_one_letter_code
_entity_poly.pdbx_strand_id
1 'polypeptide(L)'
;MKHIIEANGNLTFLIENDRDREILEDIKGRVGGNDVRFLDDMLDELGFLGNAKLFGIDPVNVGALTDAPMLSDAIDSQDDGSIVVLGSVWWYPDYQVEDFAERLIERGSVTFQAAA
;
A
#
# COMPACT_ATOMS: atom_id res chain seq x y z
N MET A 1 -0.21 1.62 -13.62
CA MET A 1 0.59 2.01 -12.44
C MET A 1 1.69 0.99 -12.29
N LYS A 2 2.88 1.44 -11.88
CA LYS A 2 4.04 0.58 -11.65
C LYS A 2 4.47 0.60 -10.20
N HIS A 3 5.00 -0.53 -9.73
CA HIS A 3 5.78 -0.59 -8.49
C HIS A 3 7.24 -0.96 -8.84
N ILE A 4 8.19 -0.47 -8.06
CA ILE A 4 9.62 -0.76 -8.16
C ILE A 4 10.13 -1.10 -6.77
N ILE A 5 10.80 -2.24 -6.64
CA ILE A 5 11.63 -2.53 -5.46
C ILE A 5 13.01 -1.95 -5.72
N GLU A 6 13.39 -0.95 -4.94
CA GLU A 6 14.66 -0.23 -5.04
C GLU A 6 15.83 -1.08 -4.51
N ALA A 7 17.07 -0.66 -4.81
CA ALA A 7 18.27 -1.37 -4.36
C ALA A 7 18.42 -1.42 -2.82
N ASN A 8 17.77 -0.51 -2.11
CA ASN A 8 17.70 -0.47 -0.64
C ASN A 8 16.57 -1.35 -0.06
N GLY A 9 15.79 -2.03 -0.92
CA GLY A 9 14.64 -2.84 -0.52
C GLY A 9 13.31 -2.08 -0.44
N ASN A 10 13.30 -0.75 -0.49
CA ASN A 10 12.08 0.05 -0.43
C ASN A 10 11.20 -0.18 -1.66
N LEU A 11 9.90 0.05 -1.49
CA LEU A 11 8.93 -0.12 -2.56
C LEU A 11 8.35 1.23 -2.97
N THR A 12 8.50 1.57 -4.25
CA THR A 12 8.03 2.85 -4.81
C THR A 12 6.91 2.60 -5.80
N PHE A 13 5.76 3.25 -5.60
CA PHE A 13 4.67 3.32 -6.57
C PHE A 13 4.85 4.54 -7.48
N LEU A 14 4.54 4.37 -8.76
CA LEU A 14 4.65 5.38 -9.80
C LEU A 14 3.39 5.37 -10.66
N ILE A 15 2.74 6.54 -10.76
CA ILE A 15 1.65 6.78 -11.71
C ILE A 15 2.25 6.78 -13.13
N GLU A 16 1.74 5.94 -14.03
CA GLU A 16 2.28 5.81 -15.39
C GLU A 16 1.48 6.58 -16.43
N ASN A 17 0.21 6.86 -16.14
CA ASN A 17 -0.71 7.49 -17.08
C ASN A 17 -1.86 8.21 -16.33
N ASP A 18 -2.62 9.03 -17.06
CA ASP A 18 -3.71 9.82 -16.49
C ASP A 18 -4.87 8.96 -15.97
N ARG A 19 -5.07 7.75 -16.51
CA ARG A 19 -6.11 6.82 -16.04
C ARG A 19 -5.80 6.28 -14.65
N ASP A 20 -4.54 5.95 -14.36
CA ASP A 20 -4.13 5.56 -13.01
C ASP A 20 -4.45 6.68 -12.02
N ARG A 21 -4.15 7.93 -12.40
CA ARG A 21 -4.42 9.12 -11.59
C ARG A 21 -5.91 9.33 -11.33
N GLU A 22 -6.75 9.23 -12.36
CA GLU A 22 -8.22 9.32 -12.23
C GLU A 22 -8.77 8.29 -11.24
N ILE A 23 -8.30 7.04 -11.32
CA ILE A 23 -8.68 5.98 -10.39
C ILE A 23 -8.30 6.34 -8.94
N LEU A 24 -7.08 6.84 -8.71
CA LEU A 24 -6.64 7.26 -7.38
C LEU A 24 -7.47 8.43 -6.84
N GLU A 25 -7.78 9.42 -7.67
CA GLU A 25 -8.62 10.56 -7.29
C GLU A 25 -10.05 10.12 -6.93
N ASP A 26 -10.61 9.16 -7.68
CA ASP A 26 -11.91 8.55 -7.37
C ASP A 26 -11.88 7.78 -6.04
N ILE A 27 -10.86 6.94 -5.81
CA ILE A 27 -10.67 6.24 -4.53
C ILE A 27 -10.59 7.26 -3.40
N LYS A 28 -9.76 8.30 -3.55
CA LYS A 28 -9.57 9.36 -2.55
C LYS A 28 -10.88 10.07 -2.24
N GLY A 29 -11.68 10.39 -3.24
CA GLY A 29 -13.00 11.00 -3.08
C GLY A 29 -13.98 10.13 -2.29
N ARG A 30 -13.87 8.80 -2.37
CA ARG A 30 -14.73 7.85 -1.62
C ARG A 30 -14.25 7.61 -0.20
N VAL A 31 -12.94 7.46 0.02
CA VAL A 31 -12.36 7.03 1.31
C VAL A 31 -11.91 8.20 2.18
N GLY A 32 -11.72 9.39 1.61
CA GLY A 32 -11.25 10.58 2.33
C GLY A 32 -9.82 10.42 2.85
N GLY A 33 -9.58 10.83 4.09
CA GLY A 33 -8.28 10.72 4.77
C GLY A 33 -7.99 9.35 5.41
N ASN A 34 -8.67 8.28 4.97
CA ASN A 34 -8.39 6.93 5.46
C ASN A 34 -7.34 6.25 4.56
N ASP A 35 -6.08 6.41 4.93
CA ASP A 35 -4.93 5.93 4.15
C ASP A 35 -4.87 4.40 4.06
N VAL A 36 -5.23 3.68 5.12
CA VAL A 36 -5.27 2.20 5.10
C VAL A 36 -6.30 1.72 4.09
N ARG A 37 -7.50 2.28 4.11
CA ARG A 37 -8.54 1.93 3.13
C ARG A 37 -8.19 2.37 1.72
N PHE A 38 -7.53 3.52 1.57
CA PHE A 38 -7.01 3.96 0.28
C PHE A 38 -6.03 2.93 -0.29
N LEU A 39 -5.11 2.41 0.53
CA LEU A 39 -4.14 1.40 0.11
C LEU A 39 -4.84 0.14 -0.41
N ASP A 40 -5.81 -0.38 0.34
CA ASP A 40 -6.55 -1.60 -0.05
C ASP A 40 -7.29 -1.42 -1.38
N ASP A 41 -8.08 -0.34 -1.51
CA ASP A 41 -8.82 -0.04 -2.74
C ASP A 41 -7.85 0.20 -3.92
N MET A 42 -6.72 0.86 -3.70
CA MET A 42 -5.67 1.09 -4.71
C MET A 42 -5.07 -0.24 -5.20
N LEU A 43 -4.73 -1.15 -4.28
CA LEU A 43 -4.16 -2.44 -4.63
C LEU A 43 -5.15 -3.32 -5.39
N ASP A 44 -6.44 -3.24 -5.08
CA ASP A 44 -7.49 -3.96 -5.81
C ASP A 44 -7.70 -3.40 -7.22
N GLU A 45 -8.07 -2.12 -7.32
CA GLU A 45 -8.53 -1.50 -8.57
C GLU A 45 -7.41 -1.37 -9.62
N LEU A 46 -6.16 -1.24 -9.19
CA LEU A 46 -5.00 -1.22 -10.08
C LEU A 46 -4.41 -2.62 -10.34
N GLY A 47 -5.06 -3.67 -9.82
CA GLY A 47 -4.78 -5.06 -10.14
C GLY A 47 -3.55 -5.64 -9.46
N PHE A 48 -3.10 -5.07 -8.35
CA PHE A 48 -2.02 -5.67 -7.54
C PHE A 48 -2.51 -6.88 -6.75
N LEU A 49 -3.69 -6.79 -6.11
CA LEU A 49 -4.31 -7.91 -5.38
C LEU A 49 -4.73 -9.03 -6.34
N GLY A 50 -5.47 -8.69 -7.40
CA GLY A 50 -5.98 -9.67 -8.36
C GLY A 50 -4.90 -10.48 -9.10
N ASN A 51 -3.65 -10.00 -9.10
CA ASN A 51 -2.49 -10.69 -9.67
C ASN A 51 -1.55 -11.28 -8.60
N ALA A 52 -1.96 -11.31 -7.33
CA ALA A 52 -1.17 -11.80 -6.20
C ALA A 52 0.23 -11.18 -6.11
N LYS A 53 0.34 -9.87 -6.39
CA LYS A 53 1.62 -9.15 -6.38
C LYS A 53 1.91 -8.50 -5.05
N LEU A 54 0.91 -7.81 -4.49
CA LEU A 54 1.01 -7.05 -3.26
C LEU A 54 -0.32 -7.14 -2.53
N PHE A 55 -0.27 -7.24 -1.21
CA PHE A 55 -1.40 -7.40 -0.31
C PHE A 55 -1.33 -6.35 0.78
N GLY A 56 -2.43 -5.63 1.00
CA GLY A 56 -2.58 -4.81 2.21
C GLY A 56 -2.55 -5.71 3.45
N ILE A 57 -1.88 -5.26 4.49
CA ILE A 57 -1.82 -5.95 5.78
C ILE A 57 -2.08 -4.95 6.91
N ASP A 58 -2.69 -5.41 7.99
CA ASP A 58 -2.83 -4.62 9.19
C ASP A 58 -1.55 -4.68 10.04
N PRO A 59 -1.20 -3.60 10.77
CA PRO A 59 -0.08 -3.59 11.70
C PRO A 59 -0.11 -4.74 12.72
N VAL A 60 -1.31 -5.17 13.13
CA VAL A 60 -1.48 -6.31 14.05
C VAL A 60 -1.00 -7.64 13.46
N ASN A 61 -1.03 -7.82 12.12
CA ASN A 61 -0.56 -9.04 11.47
C ASN A 61 0.96 -9.24 11.64
N VAL A 62 1.70 -8.16 11.91
CA VAL A 62 3.15 -8.18 12.13
C VAL A 62 3.54 -7.78 13.56
N GLY A 63 2.57 -7.71 14.47
CA GLY A 63 2.81 -7.34 15.87
C GLY A 63 3.26 -5.88 16.07
N ALA A 64 2.98 -5.00 15.12
CA ALA A 64 3.32 -3.59 15.21
C ALA A 64 2.25 -2.80 15.97
N LEU A 65 2.67 -1.83 16.78
CA LEU A 65 1.81 -0.94 17.57
C LEU A 65 1.69 0.43 16.89
N THR A 66 1.14 0.44 15.68
CA THR A 66 1.00 1.62 14.82
C THR A 66 -0.28 1.51 13.99
N ASP A 67 -0.67 2.60 13.33
CA ASP A 67 -1.76 2.68 12.35
C ASP A 67 -1.22 3.00 10.94
N ALA A 68 0.09 2.80 10.73
CA ALA A 68 0.72 3.05 9.44
C ALA A 68 0.11 2.13 8.35
N PRO A 69 -0.14 2.64 7.13
CA PRO A 69 -0.45 1.79 5.98
C PRO A 69 0.70 0.83 5.70
N MET A 70 0.40 -0.46 5.59
CA MET A 70 1.38 -1.53 5.37
C MET A 70 0.94 -2.49 4.27
N LEU A 71 1.93 -3.07 3.59
CA LEU A 71 1.70 -4.11 2.59
C LEU A 71 2.81 -5.17 2.60
N SER A 72 2.51 -6.32 2.00
CA SER A 72 3.46 -7.41 1.77
C SER A 72 3.32 -8.01 0.37
N ASP A 73 4.38 -8.68 -0.12
CA ASP A 73 4.37 -9.43 -1.38
C ASP A 73 3.93 -10.89 -1.22
N ALA A 74 3.80 -11.39 0.02
CA ALA A 74 3.29 -12.72 0.28
C ALA A 74 2.59 -12.83 1.64
N ILE A 75 1.35 -13.32 1.61
CA ILE A 75 0.54 -13.62 2.79
C ILE A 75 -0.08 -15.01 2.68
N ASP A 76 -0.44 -15.59 3.83
CA ASP A 76 -1.23 -16.81 3.94
C ASP A 76 -2.45 -16.57 4.83
N SER A 77 -3.64 -16.76 4.27
CA SER A 77 -4.90 -16.62 4.98
C SER A 77 -5.24 -17.95 5.63
N GLN A 78 -5.25 -17.98 6.97
CA GLN A 78 -5.59 -19.16 7.73
C GLN A 78 -7.11 -19.39 7.78
N ASP A 79 -7.50 -20.62 8.12
CA ASP A 79 -8.91 -21.03 8.26
C ASP A 79 -9.68 -20.25 9.35
N ASP A 80 -8.98 -19.69 10.33
CA ASP A 80 -9.57 -18.85 11.39
C ASP A 80 -9.73 -17.37 10.98
N GLY A 81 -9.37 -17.03 9.74
CA GLY A 81 -9.40 -15.68 9.20
C GLY A 81 -8.19 -14.83 9.58
N SER A 82 -7.21 -15.37 10.31
CA SER A 82 -5.95 -14.69 10.55
C SER A 82 -5.06 -14.66 9.31
N ILE A 83 -4.28 -13.60 9.17
CA ILE A 83 -3.29 -13.46 8.12
C ILE A 83 -1.91 -13.71 8.71
N VAL A 84 -1.16 -14.61 8.08
CA VAL A 84 0.26 -14.82 8.31
C VAL A 84 1.04 -14.14 7.21
N VAL A 85 1.95 -13.23 7.56
CA VAL A 85 2.82 -12.56 6.60
C VAL A 85 4.04 -13.45 6.34
N LEU A 86 4.24 -13.84 5.08
CA LEU A 86 5.32 -14.73 4.64
C LEU A 86 6.41 -14.01 3.86
N GLY A 87 6.10 -12.82 3.36
CA GLY A 87 6.93 -12.04 2.45
C GLY A 87 7.65 -10.88 3.10
N SER A 88 8.17 -10.00 2.23
CA SER A 88 8.71 -8.70 2.62
C SER A 88 7.58 -7.80 3.10
N VAL A 89 7.87 -6.89 4.03
CA VAL A 89 6.91 -5.92 4.55
C VAL A 89 7.37 -4.51 4.22
N TRP A 90 6.45 -3.69 3.75
CA TRP A 90 6.67 -2.27 3.53
C TRP A 90 5.62 -1.45 4.26
N TRP A 91 6.03 -0.30 4.80
CA TRP A 91 5.18 0.61 5.56
C TRP A 91 5.45 2.07 5.18
N TYR A 92 4.44 2.93 5.29
CA TYR A 92 4.61 4.37 5.04
C TYR A 92 5.07 5.10 6.32
N PRO A 93 6.28 5.70 6.35
CA PRO A 93 6.85 6.20 7.60
C PRO A 93 6.25 7.51 8.11
N ASP A 94 5.85 8.40 7.20
CA ASP A 94 5.40 9.75 7.53
C ASP A 94 3.88 9.84 7.77
N TYR A 95 3.20 8.70 7.98
CA TYR A 95 1.73 8.58 8.07
C TYR A 95 1.08 9.44 9.16
N GLN A 96 1.84 9.88 10.17
CA GLN A 96 1.34 10.73 11.26
C GLN A 96 1.22 12.21 10.87
N VAL A 97 1.90 12.62 9.80
CA VAL A 97 2.04 14.02 9.41
C VAL A 97 1.74 14.27 7.94
N GLU A 98 1.76 13.22 7.11
CA GLU A 98 1.47 13.29 5.68
C GLU A 98 0.51 12.18 5.27
N ASP A 99 -0.41 12.53 4.37
CA ASP A 99 -1.32 11.64 3.68
C ASP A 99 -0.61 11.09 2.43
N PHE A 100 -0.32 9.79 2.42
CA PHE A 100 0.47 9.23 1.32
C PHE A 100 -0.30 9.24 0.00
N ALA A 101 -1.64 9.20 0.06
CA ALA A 101 -2.49 9.21 -1.12
C ALA A 101 -2.43 10.58 -1.82
N GLU A 102 -2.52 11.68 -1.04
CA GLU A 102 -2.30 13.03 -1.56
C GLU A 102 -0.91 13.15 -2.18
N ARG A 103 0.13 12.66 -1.49
CA ARG A 103 1.51 12.71 -1.99
C ARG A 103 1.69 11.93 -3.30
N LEU A 104 1.09 10.74 -3.40
CA LEU A 104 1.14 9.92 -4.61
C LEU A 104 0.45 10.61 -5.78
N ILE A 105 -0.75 11.16 -5.56
CA ILE A 105 -1.51 11.89 -6.58
C ILE A 105 -0.70 13.12 -7.01
N GLU A 106 -0.33 14.02 -6.10
CA GLU A 106 0.35 15.27 -6.45
C GLU A 106 1.70 15.06 -7.13
N ARG A 107 2.54 14.18 -6.58
CA ARG A 107 3.93 14.00 -7.06
C ARG A 107 4.07 12.92 -8.13
N GLY A 108 3.02 12.13 -8.36
CA GLY A 108 3.06 10.97 -9.25
C GLY A 108 3.84 9.79 -8.69
N SER A 109 4.34 9.86 -7.45
CA SER A 109 5.10 8.79 -6.81
C SER A 109 5.06 8.85 -5.29
N VAL A 110 5.17 7.69 -4.66
CA VAL A 110 5.32 7.54 -3.21
C VAL A 110 6.15 6.29 -2.89
N THR A 111 6.96 6.37 -1.84
CA THR A 111 7.86 5.29 -1.42
C THR A 111 7.48 4.80 -0.04
N PHE A 112 7.31 3.49 0.07
CA PHE A 112 7.13 2.76 1.32
C PHE A 112 8.47 2.18 1.74
N GLN A 113 8.78 2.30 3.03
CA GLN A 113 10.02 1.83 3.62
C GLN A 113 9.96 0.33 3.87
N ALA A 114 11.02 -0.40 3.52
CA ALA A 114 11.14 -1.80 3.90
C ALA A 114 11.27 -1.95 5.42
N ALA A 115 10.53 -2.89 6.01
CA ALA A 115 10.76 -3.35 7.36
C ALA A 115 12.05 -4.18 7.39
N ALA A 116 12.94 -3.86 8.33
CA ALA A 116 14.25 -4.51 8.50
C ALA A 116 14.14 -5.83 9.27
#